data_AF-A0A5E4HZU5-F1
#
_entry.id   AF-A0A5E4HZU5-F1
#
_cell.length_a   1.000
_cell.length_b   1.000
_cell.length_c   1.000
_cell.angle_alpha   90.00
_cell.angle_beta   90.00
_cell.angle_gamma   90.00
#
_symmetry.space_group_name_H-M   'P 1'
#
loop_
_entity.id
_entity.type
_entity.pdbx_description
1 polymer ?
#
loop_
_entity_poly.entity_id
_entity_poly.type
_entity_poly.pdbx_seq_one_letter_code
_entity_poly.pdbx_strand_id
1 'polypeptide(L)'
;MKFCAPNFLMKLKEGLAQINAPEGVFFNPHMQLCRDIFSLSIGALQEKKLTLCDGFAATGARGIRYKLENKNISKLALVDWSLTAAAACKKNIALNKLKNAHAYKNKIENFLAKHSFDFLEIDPFGTPAPYLHHAFSSFSLGDKKSAYLCATATDTAVLCGAHSDACYKIYQCSPLNCEFCHENAIRILISKIARSAADFEYGISPVFSFSHRHYVKVLLRVQKGAVPAVSSIKSLGYVSYCPKCLYREWGKFPTKKICECGTPLQHAGPLWLGSLWEQSHIQKMQELLPSRPYLQQEQLGKILPTISEEMLLPPFHYDAHTLSKKMKIGAPSLEKLQNSLTQKGFSYSRTHFSPTCFRTNAPLEEIKKALL
;
A
#
# COMPACT_ATOMS: atom_id res chain seq x y z
N MET A 1 -19.89 -14.32 -2.55
CA MET A 1 -18.94 -14.62 -1.46
C MET A 1 -19.50 -15.77 -0.67
N LYS A 2 -18.87 -16.96 -0.68
CA LYS A 2 -19.31 -18.04 0.21
C LYS A 2 -18.91 -17.65 1.63
N PHE A 3 -19.90 -17.24 2.41
CA PHE A 3 -19.82 -17.23 3.86
C PHE A 3 -19.67 -18.68 4.31
N CYS A 4 -18.56 -19.02 4.94
CA CYS A 4 -18.50 -20.28 5.68
C CYS A 4 -19.26 -20.09 7.00
N ALA A 5 -20.29 -20.89 7.20
CA ALA A 5 -20.84 -21.29 8.50
C ALA A 5 -21.18 -22.79 8.40
N PRO A 6 -21.24 -23.59 9.48
CA PRO A 6 -20.90 -23.33 10.90
C PRO A 6 -19.91 -24.38 11.50
N ASN A 7 -19.52 -24.20 12.78
CA ASN A 7 -18.90 -25.20 13.69
C ASN A 7 -17.39 -25.54 13.64
N PHE A 8 -16.46 -24.58 13.46
CA PHE A 8 -15.07 -24.84 13.89
C PHE A 8 -14.38 -23.59 14.45
N LEU A 9 -13.96 -23.67 15.72
CA LEU A 9 -12.89 -22.83 16.27
C LEU A 9 -11.61 -23.15 15.49
N MET A 10 -11.25 -22.27 14.55
CA MET A 10 -10.05 -22.47 13.73
C MET A 10 -8.85 -21.95 14.51
N LYS A 11 -8.07 -22.87 15.11
CA LYS A 11 -6.74 -22.59 15.65
C LYS A 11 -5.74 -22.60 14.49
N LEU A 12 -5.02 -21.50 14.33
CA LEU A 12 -4.09 -21.28 13.22
C LEU A 12 -2.76 -20.81 13.78
N LYS A 13 -1.68 -21.16 13.08
CA LYS A 13 -0.37 -20.55 13.28
C LYS A 13 0.00 -19.74 12.05
N GLU A 14 0.29 -18.46 12.24
CA GLU A 14 0.74 -17.58 11.17
C GLU A 14 1.93 -16.75 11.62
N GLY A 15 3.09 -16.97 10.99
CA GLY A 15 4.36 -16.45 11.49
C GLY A 15 4.62 -16.98 12.91
N LEU A 16 4.86 -16.05 13.83
CA LEU A 16 5.03 -16.40 15.25
C LEU A 16 3.72 -16.46 16.04
N ALA A 17 2.60 -15.99 15.47
CA ALA A 17 1.34 -15.89 16.18
C ALA A 17 0.53 -17.18 16.14
N GLN A 18 -0.04 -17.54 17.28
CA GLN A 18 -1.13 -18.50 17.40
C GLN A 18 -2.45 -17.74 17.45
N ILE A 19 -3.35 -17.98 16.51
CA ILE A 19 -4.62 -17.26 16.39
C ILE A 19 -5.77 -18.24 16.53
N ASN A 20 -6.67 -17.93 17.45
CA ASN A 20 -7.97 -18.54 17.53
C ASN A 20 -9.00 -17.61 16.86
N ALA A 21 -9.62 -18.08 15.79
CA ALA A 21 -10.68 -17.38 15.09
C ALA A 21 -12.04 -18.00 15.47
N PRO A 22 -12.78 -17.42 16.43
CA PRO A 22 -14.11 -17.90 16.75
C PRO A 22 -15.09 -17.58 15.62
N GLU A 23 -16.20 -18.30 15.59
CA GLU A 23 -17.29 -18.05 14.65
C GLU A 23 -17.80 -16.61 14.73
N GLY A 24 -18.11 -16.03 13.56
CA GLY A 24 -18.56 -14.64 13.46
C GLY A 24 -17.47 -13.57 13.58
N VAL A 25 -16.20 -13.94 13.77
CA VAL A 25 -15.07 -13.00 13.74
C VAL A 25 -14.25 -13.19 12.48
N PHE A 26 -14.03 -12.09 11.75
CA PHE A 26 -13.37 -12.12 10.45
C PHE A 26 -11.89 -12.52 10.54
N PHE A 27 -11.49 -13.47 9.69
CA PHE A 27 -10.10 -13.78 9.41
C PHE A 27 -9.96 -14.22 7.96
N ASN A 28 -9.06 -13.56 7.22
CA ASN A 28 -8.77 -13.94 5.83
C ASN A 28 -7.35 -14.54 5.71
N PRO A 29 -7.22 -15.85 5.42
CA PRO A 29 -5.91 -16.49 5.22
C PRO A 29 -5.19 -15.97 3.97
N HIS A 30 -5.92 -15.48 2.95
CA HIS A 30 -5.30 -14.91 1.74
C HIS A 30 -4.58 -13.57 1.99
N MET A 31 -4.75 -12.97 3.17
CA MET A 31 -4.02 -11.77 3.59
C MET A 31 -2.69 -12.08 4.28
N GLN A 32 -2.25 -13.34 4.32
CA GLN A 32 -0.99 -13.73 4.96
C GLN A 32 0.20 -12.98 4.37
N LEU A 33 0.33 -12.93 3.03
CA LEU A 33 1.43 -12.22 2.37
C LEU A 33 1.46 -10.73 2.75
N CYS A 34 0.28 -10.10 2.86
CA CYS A 34 0.15 -8.72 3.34
C CYS A 34 0.66 -8.58 4.78
N ARG A 35 0.29 -9.50 5.67
CA ARG A 35 0.73 -9.47 7.07
C ARG A 35 2.23 -9.73 7.18
N ASP A 36 2.78 -10.67 6.43
CA ASP A 36 4.23 -10.97 6.38
C ASP A 36 5.04 -9.75 5.92
N ILE A 37 4.72 -9.19 4.74
CA ILE A 37 5.51 -8.11 4.15
C ILE A 37 5.44 -6.81 4.97
N PHE A 38 4.29 -6.50 5.58
CA PHE A 38 4.17 -5.32 6.44
C PHE A 38 4.76 -5.55 7.83
N SER A 39 4.72 -6.78 8.37
CA SER A 39 5.45 -7.09 9.61
C SER A 39 6.95 -6.94 9.40
N LEU A 40 7.47 -7.43 8.26
CA LEU A 40 8.86 -7.21 7.84
C LEU A 40 9.19 -5.72 7.72
N SER A 41 8.33 -4.96 7.05
CA SER A 41 8.47 -3.52 6.86
C SER A 41 8.51 -2.77 8.20
N ILE A 42 7.64 -3.13 9.14
CA ILE A 42 7.63 -2.54 10.50
C ILE A 42 8.92 -2.87 11.24
N GLY A 43 9.42 -4.11 11.14
CA GLY A 43 10.69 -4.50 11.74
C GLY A 43 11.92 -3.78 11.18
N ALA A 44 11.83 -3.25 9.96
CA ALA A 44 12.88 -2.48 9.30
C ALA A 44 12.87 -0.97 9.66
N LEU A 45 11.85 -0.49 10.38
CA LEU A 45 11.79 0.89 10.88
C LEU A 45 12.93 1.18 11.87
N GLN A 46 13.42 2.41 11.86
CA GLN A 46 14.58 2.82 12.67
C GLN A 46 14.23 3.04 14.15
N GLU A 47 12.98 3.41 14.42
CA GLU A 47 12.47 3.67 15.76
C GLU A 47 12.45 2.38 16.58
N LYS A 48 12.91 2.48 17.84
CA LYS A 48 13.09 1.33 18.72
C LYS A 48 11.94 1.09 19.71
N LYS A 49 11.02 2.04 19.87
CA LYS A 49 9.92 1.99 20.84
C LYS A 49 8.68 2.70 20.31
N LEU A 50 7.87 1.97 19.55
CA LEU A 50 6.61 2.42 18.98
C LEU A 50 5.42 1.89 19.78
N THR A 51 4.50 2.77 20.12
CA THR A 51 3.16 2.42 20.58
C THR A 51 2.25 2.23 19.37
N LEU A 52 1.72 1.02 19.18
CA LEU A 52 0.92 0.65 18.01
C LEU A 52 -0.56 0.51 18.38
N CYS A 53 -1.44 1.08 17.55
CA CYS A 53 -2.87 0.79 17.54
C CYS A 53 -3.26 0.10 16.23
N ASP A 54 -3.82 -1.11 16.35
CA ASP A 54 -4.52 -1.82 15.26
C ASP A 54 -6.01 -1.49 15.39
N GLY A 55 -6.51 -0.64 14.49
CA GLY A 55 -7.82 -0.01 14.62
C GLY A 55 -9.01 -0.86 14.14
N PHE A 56 -8.73 -1.98 13.46
CA PHE A 56 -9.73 -2.87 12.86
C PHE A 56 -9.30 -4.32 13.10
N ALA A 57 -9.10 -4.65 14.38
CA ALA A 57 -8.29 -5.79 14.77
C ALA A 57 -8.91 -7.15 14.38
N ALA A 58 -10.24 -7.28 14.33
CA ALA A 58 -10.96 -8.53 14.14
C ALA A 58 -10.48 -9.63 15.11
N THR A 59 -9.70 -10.61 14.65
CA THR A 59 -9.08 -11.63 15.53
C THR A 59 -7.84 -11.13 16.28
N GLY A 60 -7.30 -9.98 15.90
CA GLY A 60 -6.04 -9.42 16.38
C GLY A 60 -4.82 -9.93 15.62
N ALA A 61 -4.99 -10.76 14.59
CA ALA A 61 -3.88 -11.45 13.92
C ALA A 61 -2.77 -10.50 13.46
N ARG A 62 -3.13 -9.33 12.90
CA ARG A 62 -2.17 -8.36 12.40
C ARG A 62 -1.36 -7.72 13.52
N GLY A 63 -2.01 -7.02 14.45
CA GLY A 63 -1.33 -6.38 15.58
C GLY A 63 -0.54 -7.35 16.47
N ILE A 64 -1.05 -8.56 16.72
CA ILE A 64 -0.36 -9.61 17.49
C ILE A 64 0.94 -10.01 16.80
N ARG A 65 0.90 -10.26 15.48
CA ARG A 65 2.10 -10.57 14.70
C ARG A 65 3.10 -9.43 14.74
N TYR A 66 2.65 -8.19 14.53
CA TYR A 66 3.54 -7.01 14.59
C TYR A 66 4.26 -6.92 15.94
N LYS A 67 3.56 -7.18 17.04
CA LYS A 67 4.13 -7.15 18.39
C LYS A 67 5.06 -8.34 18.69
N LEU A 68 4.73 -9.54 18.23
CA LEU A 68 5.54 -10.75 18.45
C LEU A 68 6.82 -10.73 17.63
N GLU A 69 6.71 -10.27 16.38
CA GLU A 69 7.78 -10.37 15.41
C GLU A 69 8.74 -9.17 15.54
N ASN A 70 8.28 -8.01 16.02
CA ASN A 70 9.08 -6.79 15.97
C ASN A 70 9.34 -6.19 17.36
N LYS A 71 10.62 -6.23 17.78
CA LYS A 71 11.09 -5.70 19.07
C LYS A 71 10.87 -4.19 19.23
N ASN A 72 10.74 -3.47 18.12
CA ASN A 72 10.47 -2.04 18.14
C ASN A 72 9.05 -1.69 18.57
N ILE A 73 8.09 -2.62 18.56
CA ILE A 73 6.74 -2.37 19.07
C ILE A 73 6.74 -2.56 20.59
N SER A 74 6.64 -1.46 21.34
CA SER A 74 6.70 -1.46 22.81
C SER A 74 5.33 -1.73 23.46
N LYS A 75 4.26 -1.22 22.86
CA LYS A 75 2.87 -1.39 23.33
C LYS A 75 1.95 -1.67 22.14
N LEU A 76 0.94 -2.50 22.36
CA LEU A 76 -0.09 -2.83 21.38
C LEU A 76 -1.49 -2.53 21.95
N ALA A 77 -2.29 -1.79 21.18
CA ALA A 77 -3.74 -1.70 21.36
C ALA A 77 -4.42 -2.36 20.17
N LEU A 78 -5.28 -3.33 20.43
CA LEU A 78 -6.17 -3.95 19.44
C LEU A 78 -7.57 -3.37 19.66
N VAL A 79 -8.12 -2.69 18.67
CA VAL A 79 -9.42 -2.03 18.76
C VAL A 79 -10.35 -2.67 17.74
N ASP A 80 -11.55 -3.02 18.20
CA ASP A 80 -12.62 -3.45 17.32
C ASP A 80 -13.97 -3.00 17.89
N TRP A 81 -14.92 -2.65 17.03
CA TRP A 81 -16.25 -2.24 17.46
C TRP A 81 -17.09 -3.43 17.92
N SER A 82 -16.81 -4.62 17.38
CA SER A 82 -17.51 -5.85 17.72
C SER A 82 -17.05 -6.40 19.08
N LEU A 83 -18.02 -6.71 19.94
CA LEU A 83 -17.77 -7.32 21.23
C LEU A 83 -17.08 -8.70 21.08
N THR A 84 -17.49 -9.49 20.09
CA THR A 84 -16.93 -10.82 19.84
C THR A 84 -15.49 -10.72 19.32
N ALA A 85 -15.21 -9.75 18.45
CA ALA A 85 -13.85 -9.49 17.96
C ALA A 85 -12.91 -9.02 19.08
N ALA A 86 -13.31 -8.02 19.87
CA ALA A 86 -12.51 -7.56 21.01
C ALA A 86 -12.24 -8.68 22.03
N ALA A 87 -13.24 -9.55 22.28
CA ALA A 87 -13.05 -10.73 23.12
C ALA A 87 -12.08 -11.76 22.50
N ALA A 88 -12.14 -11.96 21.17
CA ALA A 88 -11.18 -12.80 20.45
C ALA A 88 -9.76 -12.24 20.55
N CYS A 89 -9.57 -10.92 20.35
CA CYS A 89 -8.29 -10.25 20.55
C CYS A 89 -7.74 -10.49 21.96
N LYS A 90 -8.56 -10.35 23.01
CA LYS A 90 -8.14 -10.59 24.40
C LYS A 90 -7.67 -12.05 24.60
N LYS A 91 -8.42 -13.02 24.07
CA LYS A 91 -8.04 -14.44 24.13
C LYS A 91 -6.74 -14.71 23.37
N ASN A 92 -6.56 -14.11 22.19
CA ASN A 92 -5.37 -14.30 21.37
C ASN A 92 -4.13 -13.61 21.96
N ILE A 93 -4.29 -12.44 22.61
CA ILE A 93 -3.20 -11.82 23.41
C ILE A 93 -2.71 -12.79 24.49
N ALA A 94 -3.64 -13.38 25.26
CA ALA A 94 -3.31 -14.33 26.33
C ALA A 94 -2.67 -15.62 25.78
N LEU A 95 -3.21 -16.15 24.67
CA LEU A 95 -2.68 -17.34 23.99
C LEU A 95 -1.20 -17.17 23.59
N ASN A 96 -0.82 -15.98 23.15
CA ASN A 96 0.55 -15.65 22.76
C ASN A 96 1.40 -15.08 23.90
N LYS A 97 0.88 -15.05 25.14
CA LYS A 97 1.57 -14.54 26.33
C LYS A 97 2.14 -13.12 26.13
N LEU A 98 1.44 -12.29 25.36
CA LEU A 98 1.90 -10.95 25.01
C LEU A 98 1.79 -9.98 26.19
N LYS A 99 2.93 -9.38 26.55
CA LYS A 99 3.00 -8.29 27.54
C LYS A 99 2.75 -6.94 26.85
N ASN A 100 2.21 -5.97 27.59
CA ASN A 100 1.90 -4.62 27.11
C ASN A 100 0.99 -4.60 25.86
N ALA A 101 0.06 -5.55 25.78
CA ALA A 101 -0.92 -5.67 24.73
C ALA A 101 -2.33 -5.70 25.34
N HIS A 102 -3.25 -4.88 24.81
CA HIS A 102 -4.60 -4.76 25.34
C HIS A 102 -5.61 -4.74 24.20
N ALA A 103 -6.79 -5.32 24.43
CA ALA A 103 -7.90 -5.31 23.50
C ALA A 103 -9.02 -4.39 24.01
N TYR A 104 -9.64 -3.63 23.11
CA TYR A 104 -10.67 -2.64 23.43
C TYR A 104 -11.88 -2.82 22.52
N LYS A 105 -13.07 -2.94 23.12
CA LYS A 105 -14.34 -2.81 22.39
C LYS A 105 -14.63 -1.33 22.22
N ASN A 106 -14.35 -0.78 21.05
CA ASN A 106 -14.65 0.62 20.75
C ASN A 106 -14.70 0.87 19.24
N LYS A 107 -15.37 1.96 18.84
CA LYS A 107 -15.19 2.52 17.50
C LYS A 107 -13.84 3.24 17.45
N ILE A 108 -13.10 3.11 16.36
CA ILE A 108 -11.73 3.64 16.26
C ILE A 108 -11.72 5.17 16.41
N GLU A 109 -12.71 5.86 15.87
CA GLU A 109 -12.89 7.32 15.93
C GLU A 109 -12.97 7.80 17.39
N ASN A 110 -13.80 7.13 18.20
CA ASN A 110 -13.99 7.44 19.62
C ASN A 110 -12.75 7.10 20.45
N PHE A 111 -12.05 6.02 20.07
CA PHE A 111 -10.85 5.59 20.77
C PHE A 111 -9.69 6.57 20.53
N LEU A 112 -9.46 6.95 19.27
CA LEU A 112 -8.40 7.89 18.89
C LEU A 112 -8.62 9.32 19.42
N ALA A 113 -9.87 9.70 19.72
CA ALA A 113 -10.16 10.98 20.40
C ALA A 113 -9.62 11.07 21.83
N LYS A 114 -9.25 9.94 22.46
CA LYS A 114 -8.81 9.87 23.87
C LYS A 114 -7.42 9.25 24.03
N HIS A 115 -6.81 8.79 22.94
CA HIS A 115 -5.58 8.03 22.97
C HIS A 115 -4.68 8.40 21.79
N SER A 116 -3.39 8.56 22.06
CA SER A 116 -2.37 8.82 21.04
C SER A 116 -1.44 7.63 20.88
N PHE A 117 -0.96 7.43 19.65
CA PHE A 117 -0.07 6.34 19.27
C PHE A 117 1.00 6.84 18.30
N ASP A 118 2.12 6.13 18.27
CA ASP A 118 3.22 6.40 17.33
C ASP A 118 3.00 5.72 15.99
N PHE A 119 2.21 4.64 15.99
CA PHE A 119 1.90 3.84 14.82
C PHE A 119 0.41 3.53 14.81
N LEU A 120 -0.27 3.95 13.75
CA LEU A 120 -1.67 3.63 13.51
C LEU A 120 -1.80 2.68 12.33
N GLU A 121 -2.51 1.58 12.52
CA GLU A 121 -2.90 0.62 11.48
C GLU A 121 -4.41 0.75 11.23
N ILE A 122 -4.76 1.28 10.05
CA ILE A 122 -6.12 1.54 9.58
C ILE A 122 -6.43 0.58 8.44
N ASP A 123 -7.02 -0.58 8.78
CA ASP A 123 -7.31 -1.70 7.87
C ASP A 123 -8.82 -2.04 7.82
N PRO A 124 -9.71 -1.10 7.41
CA PRO A 124 -11.14 -1.35 7.36
C PRO A 124 -11.54 -2.22 6.15
N PHE A 125 -12.79 -2.70 6.17
CA PHE A 125 -13.45 -3.16 4.95
C PHE A 125 -13.77 -1.97 4.04
N GLY A 126 -13.36 -2.05 2.78
CA GLY A 126 -13.49 -0.96 1.81
C GLY A 126 -12.39 0.09 1.97
N THR A 127 -12.79 1.33 2.27
CA THR A 127 -11.93 2.52 2.24
C THR A 127 -11.45 2.96 3.62
N PRO A 128 -10.20 3.43 3.77
CA PRO A 128 -9.70 4.06 4.99
C PRO A 128 -10.07 5.55 5.10
N ALA A 129 -10.61 6.17 4.04
CA ALA A 129 -10.78 7.61 3.95
C ALA A 129 -11.57 8.25 5.13
N PRO A 130 -12.67 7.66 5.65
CA PRO A 130 -13.41 8.23 6.77
C PRO A 130 -12.62 8.35 8.07
N TYR A 131 -11.60 7.51 8.26
CA TYR A 131 -10.86 7.41 9.52
C TYR A 131 -9.59 8.27 9.54
N LEU A 132 -9.22 8.89 8.41
CA LEU A 132 -7.97 9.63 8.28
C LEU A 132 -7.92 10.87 9.17
N HIS A 133 -9.00 11.64 9.26
CA HIS A 133 -9.03 12.84 10.13
C HIS A 133 -8.89 12.44 11.60
N HIS A 134 -9.53 11.35 12.02
CA HIS A 134 -9.37 10.81 13.37
C HIS A 134 -7.92 10.35 13.63
N ALA A 135 -7.30 9.67 12.66
CA ALA A 135 -5.89 9.28 12.74
C ALA A 135 -4.98 10.50 12.95
N PHE A 136 -5.08 11.52 12.08
CA PHE A 136 -4.22 12.71 12.17
C PHE A 136 -4.48 13.55 13.43
N SER A 137 -5.73 13.65 13.88
CA SER A 137 -6.06 14.34 15.14
C SER A 137 -5.46 13.66 16.37
N SER A 138 -5.19 12.36 16.30
CA SER A 138 -4.70 11.56 17.44
C SER A 138 -3.18 11.46 17.55
N PHE A 139 -2.45 11.75 16.46
CA PHE A 139 -1.00 11.75 16.50
C PHE A 139 -0.50 12.82 17.47
N SER A 140 0.32 12.39 18.43
CA SER A 140 1.05 13.27 19.33
C SER A 140 2.51 12.87 19.29
N LEU A 141 3.31 13.63 18.54
CA LEU A 141 4.73 13.32 18.36
C LEU A 141 5.55 13.64 19.61
N GLY A 142 5.16 14.60 20.44
CA GLY A 142 5.98 15.07 21.56
C GLY A 142 7.41 15.36 21.08
N ASP A 143 8.41 14.74 21.70
CA ASP A 143 9.82 14.84 21.32
C ASP A 143 10.24 13.94 20.13
N LYS A 144 9.33 13.13 19.59
CA LYS A 144 9.64 12.19 18.50
C LYS A 144 9.69 12.93 17.17
N LYS A 145 10.64 12.51 16.33
CA LYS A 145 10.80 13.06 14.97
C LYS A 145 9.71 12.62 14.01
N SER A 146 9.11 11.44 14.24
CA SER A 146 8.17 10.81 13.31
C SER A 146 7.19 9.88 14.01
N ALA A 147 6.01 9.77 13.41
CA ALA A 147 4.99 8.76 13.66
C ALA A 147 4.72 8.03 12.34
N TYR A 148 3.88 7.00 12.38
CA TYR A 148 3.60 6.14 11.25
C TYR A 148 2.11 5.90 11.07
N LEU A 149 1.66 6.00 9.82
CA LEU A 149 0.32 5.60 9.40
C LEU A 149 0.45 4.45 8.39
N CYS A 150 -0.16 3.34 8.73
CA CYS A 150 -0.33 2.20 7.85
C CYS A 150 -1.80 2.11 7.47
N ALA A 151 -2.12 2.22 6.18
CA ALA A 151 -3.50 2.27 5.71
C ALA A 151 -3.72 1.27 4.57
N THR A 152 -4.80 0.49 4.67
CA THR A 152 -5.25 -0.44 3.63
C THR A 152 -6.53 0.07 2.98
N ALA A 153 -6.62 -0.07 1.66
CA ALA A 153 -7.85 0.08 0.90
C ALA A 153 -8.13 -1.20 0.13
N THR A 154 -9.35 -1.74 0.28
CA THR A 154 -9.82 -2.97 -0.40
C THR A 154 -10.89 -2.67 -1.45
N ASP A 155 -11.33 -1.42 -1.56
CA ASP A 155 -12.22 -0.91 -2.61
C ASP A 155 -11.47 -0.63 -3.92
N THR A 156 -10.65 -1.57 -4.38
CA THR A 156 -9.82 -1.38 -5.58
C THR A 156 -10.63 -1.15 -6.85
N ALA A 157 -11.88 -1.60 -6.93
CA ALA A 157 -12.77 -1.26 -8.05
C ALA A 157 -13.02 0.27 -8.16
N VAL A 158 -13.03 0.97 -7.03
CA VAL A 158 -13.14 2.44 -6.98
C VAL A 158 -11.83 3.08 -7.40
N LEU A 159 -10.74 2.69 -6.75
CA LEU A 159 -9.40 3.27 -6.96
C LEU A 159 -8.82 2.98 -8.35
N CYS A 160 -9.13 1.82 -8.93
CA CYS A 160 -8.73 1.44 -10.30
C CYS A 160 -9.69 1.99 -11.38
N GLY A 161 -10.70 2.78 -11.01
CA GLY A 161 -11.54 3.51 -11.96
C GLY A 161 -12.72 2.74 -12.56
N ALA A 162 -13.06 1.54 -12.09
CA ALA A 162 -14.30 0.86 -12.49
C ALA A 162 -15.54 1.58 -11.94
N HIS A 163 -15.41 2.27 -10.81
CA HIS A 163 -16.45 3.12 -10.21
C HIS A 163 -15.94 4.54 -10.00
N SER A 164 -15.81 5.31 -11.09
CA SER A 164 -15.25 6.67 -11.09
C SER A 164 -15.96 7.63 -10.14
N ASP A 165 -17.30 7.61 -10.10
CA ASP A 165 -18.10 8.52 -9.26
C ASP A 165 -17.87 8.29 -7.77
N ALA A 166 -17.68 7.02 -7.37
CA ALA A 166 -17.27 6.69 -6.02
C ALA A 166 -15.86 7.23 -5.71
N CYS A 167 -14.95 7.20 -6.68
CA CYS A 167 -13.60 7.71 -6.51
C CYS A 167 -13.59 9.24 -6.36
N TYR A 168 -14.39 9.95 -7.17
CA TYR A 168 -14.61 11.38 -7.01
C TYR A 168 -15.16 11.72 -5.62
N LYS A 169 -16.18 11.00 -5.17
CA LYS A 169 -16.81 11.25 -3.87
C LYS A 169 -15.87 10.96 -2.68
N ILE A 170 -15.20 9.81 -2.68
CA ILE A 170 -14.45 9.30 -1.52
C ILE A 170 -13.03 9.87 -1.49
N TYR A 171 -12.36 9.82 -2.65
CA TYR A 171 -10.96 10.19 -2.78
C TYR A 171 -10.76 11.56 -3.42
N GLN A 172 -11.82 12.25 -3.88
CA GLN A 172 -11.72 13.59 -4.50
C GLN A 172 -10.66 13.62 -5.61
N CYS A 173 -10.68 12.57 -6.44
CA CYS A 173 -9.69 12.33 -7.48
C CYS A 173 -10.35 11.65 -8.67
N SER A 174 -9.97 12.06 -9.88
CA SER A 174 -10.26 11.34 -11.12
C SER A 174 -9.34 10.11 -11.23
N PRO A 175 -9.88 8.87 -11.26
CA PRO A 175 -9.08 7.67 -11.49
C PRO A 175 -8.88 7.39 -13.00
N LEU A 176 -8.00 6.43 -13.31
CA LEU A 176 -7.88 5.85 -14.66
C LEU A 176 -8.06 4.34 -14.58
N ASN A 177 -8.96 3.82 -15.41
CA ASN A 177 -9.13 2.40 -15.66
C ASN A 177 -8.24 1.97 -16.85
N CYS A 178 -6.98 1.70 -16.53
CA CYS A 178 -5.93 1.35 -17.49
C CYS A 178 -5.00 0.26 -16.92
N GLU A 179 -4.00 -0.16 -17.69
CA GLU A 179 -3.07 -1.23 -17.32
C GLU A 179 -2.27 -0.94 -16.05
N PHE A 180 -2.03 0.34 -15.72
CA PHE A 180 -1.36 0.76 -14.49
C PHE A 180 -2.33 1.21 -13.38
N CYS A 181 -3.59 0.79 -13.44
CA CYS A 181 -4.63 1.17 -12.47
C CYS A 181 -4.27 0.83 -11.02
N HIS A 182 -3.53 -0.26 -10.77
CA HIS A 182 -3.08 -0.63 -9.43
C HIS A 182 -2.03 0.34 -8.87
N GLU A 183 -1.16 0.87 -9.72
CA GLU A 183 -0.23 1.93 -9.32
C GLU A 183 -0.99 3.24 -9.08
N ASN A 184 -1.94 3.58 -9.96
CA ASN A 184 -2.83 4.72 -9.73
C ASN A 184 -3.56 4.60 -8.40
N ALA A 185 -4.07 3.41 -8.06
CA ALA A 185 -4.78 3.17 -6.81
C ALA A 185 -3.94 3.52 -5.58
N ILE A 186 -2.67 3.10 -5.54
CA ILE A 186 -1.73 3.50 -4.48
C ILE A 186 -1.53 5.02 -4.48
N ARG A 187 -1.30 5.63 -5.64
CA ARG A 187 -1.05 7.08 -5.75
C ARG A 187 -2.26 7.93 -5.35
N ILE A 188 -3.49 7.46 -5.63
CA ILE A 188 -4.75 8.09 -5.21
C ILE A 188 -4.90 7.98 -3.69
N LEU A 189 -4.65 6.80 -3.11
CA LEU A 189 -4.72 6.61 -1.68
C LEU A 189 -3.74 7.53 -0.94
N ILE A 190 -2.48 7.58 -1.38
CA ILE A 190 -1.47 8.48 -0.80
C ILE A 190 -1.87 9.95 -0.99
N SER A 191 -2.43 10.32 -2.15
CA SER A 191 -2.93 11.68 -2.41
C SER A 191 -4.03 12.09 -1.42
N LYS A 192 -5.01 11.20 -1.15
CA LYS A 192 -6.07 11.45 -0.17
C LYS A 192 -5.50 11.58 1.24
N ILE A 193 -4.52 10.74 1.60
CA ILE A 193 -3.86 10.82 2.91
C ILE A 193 -3.05 12.11 3.04
N ALA A 194 -2.28 12.51 2.03
CA ALA A 194 -1.48 13.74 2.04
C ALA A 194 -2.35 14.99 2.28
N ARG A 195 -3.50 15.08 1.59
CA ARG A 195 -4.44 16.19 1.77
C ARG A 195 -5.06 16.19 3.17
N SER A 196 -5.47 15.01 3.65
CA SER A 196 -6.04 14.89 5.00
C SER A 196 -5.00 15.18 6.10
N ALA A 197 -3.71 14.90 5.86
CA ALA A 197 -2.61 15.19 6.78
C ALA A 197 -2.33 16.70 6.88
N ALA A 198 -2.37 17.39 5.73
CA ALA A 198 -2.06 18.81 5.64
C ALA A 198 -3.03 19.68 6.45
N ASP A 199 -4.30 19.28 6.57
CA ASP A 199 -5.31 19.95 7.41
C ASP A 199 -4.90 20.05 8.90
N PHE A 200 -3.97 19.19 9.33
CA PHE A 200 -3.45 19.13 10.70
C PHE A 200 -1.95 19.52 10.79
N GLU A 201 -1.43 20.18 9.76
CA GLU A 201 0.00 20.53 9.62
C GLU A 201 0.94 19.31 9.69
N TYR A 202 0.51 18.18 9.14
CA TYR A 202 1.37 17.02 8.95
C TYR A 202 1.78 16.86 7.49
N GLY A 203 3.06 16.57 7.28
CA GLY A 203 3.56 15.98 6.03
C GLY A 203 3.64 14.47 6.14
N ILE A 204 3.55 13.82 4.97
CA ILE A 204 3.76 12.39 4.80
C ILE A 204 4.88 12.10 3.80
N SER A 205 5.59 10.99 4.03
CA SER A 205 6.52 10.40 3.06
C SER A 205 6.28 8.88 2.99
N PRO A 206 6.07 8.29 1.80
CA PRO A 206 5.96 6.85 1.66
C PRO A 206 7.24 6.13 2.08
N VAL A 207 7.10 5.18 3.00
CA VAL A 207 8.18 4.27 3.43
C VAL A 207 8.10 2.99 2.61
N PHE A 208 6.89 2.44 2.53
CA PHE A 208 6.62 1.23 1.78
C PHE A 208 5.19 1.24 1.25
N SER A 209 4.95 0.65 0.09
CA SER A 209 3.61 0.42 -0.42
C SER A 209 3.55 -0.89 -1.17
N PHE A 210 2.36 -1.48 -1.26
CA PHE A 210 2.17 -2.77 -1.89
C PHE A 210 0.76 -2.89 -2.46
N SER A 211 0.67 -3.34 -3.71
CA SER A 211 -0.58 -3.75 -4.34
C SER A 211 -0.55 -5.25 -4.59
N HIS A 212 -1.58 -5.96 -4.16
CA HIS A 212 -1.71 -7.38 -4.47
C HIS A 212 -3.19 -7.79 -4.48
N ARG A 213 -3.60 -8.45 -5.57
CA ARG A 213 -5.00 -8.87 -5.79
C ARG A 213 -5.97 -7.68 -5.66
N HIS A 214 -6.84 -7.70 -4.66
CA HIS A 214 -7.91 -6.73 -4.46
C HIS A 214 -7.67 -5.82 -3.25
N TYR A 215 -6.41 -5.55 -2.92
CA TYR A 215 -6.06 -4.54 -1.92
C TYR A 215 -4.82 -3.75 -2.31
N VAL A 216 -4.77 -2.50 -1.85
CA VAL A 216 -3.58 -1.67 -1.82
C VAL A 216 -3.31 -1.27 -0.38
N LYS A 217 -2.03 -1.23 0.00
CA LYS A 217 -1.64 -0.88 1.36
C LYS A 217 -0.40 0.00 1.34
N VAL A 218 -0.37 0.99 2.23
CA VAL A 218 0.72 1.96 2.34
C VAL A 218 1.19 2.08 3.79
N LEU A 219 2.49 2.18 3.99
CA LEU A 219 3.15 2.58 5.23
C LEU A 219 3.80 3.95 4.98
N LEU A 220 3.34 4.93 5.72
CA LEU A 220 3.71 6.33 5.56
C LEU A 220 4.34 6.82 6.86
N ARG A 221 5.46 7.53 6.73
CA ARG A 221 6.04 8.32 7.83
C ARG A 221 5.30 9.64 7.90
N VAL A 222 4.95 10.06 9.10
CA VAL A 222 4.21 11.28 9.41
C VAL A 222 5.12 12.22 10.20
N GLN A 223 5.24 13.46 9.75
CA GLN A 223 6.09 14.49 10.35
C GLN A 223 5.29 15.78 10.55
N LYS A 224 5.41 16.41 11.72
CA LYS A 224 4.71 17.67 12.02
C LYS A 224 5.45 18.87 11.48
N GLY A 225 4.69 19.86 10.99
CA GLY A 225 5.16 21.18 10.61
C GLY A 225 4.64 21.62 9.25
N ALA A 226 4.57 22.94 9.06
CA ALA A 226 4.14 23.54 7.80
C ALA A 226 5.03 23.13 6.61
N VAL A 227 6.36 23.07 6.81
CA VAL A 227 7.31 22.69 5.75
C VAL A 227 7.06 21.27 5.21
N PRO A 228 7.01 20.20 6.04
CA PRO A 228 6.69 18.87 5.54
C PRO A 228 5.27 18.79 4.96
N ALA A 229 4.28 19.47 5.55
CA ALA A 229 2.90 19.50 5.02
C ALA A 229 2.85 20.08 3.60
N VAL A 230 3.47 21.25 3.38
CA VAL A 230 3.56 21.89 2.06
C VAL A 230 4.32 21.01 1.07
N SER A 231 5.40 20.36 1.50
CA SER A 231 6.18 19.44 0.65
C SER A 231 5.33 18.27 0.14
N SER A 232 4.50 17.67 1.00
CA SER A 232 3.58 16.60 0.61
C SER A 232 2.55 17.06 -0.41
N ILE A 233 1.98 18.25 -0.25
CA ILE A 233 1.00 18.81 -1.20
C ILE A 233 1.67 19.19 -2.53
N LYS A 234 2.91 19.70 -2.49
CA LYS A 234 3.70 19.98 -3.70
C LYS A 234 3.99 18.72 -4.51
N SER A 235 4.11 17.56 -3.85
CA SER A 235 4.31 16.25 -4.48
C SER A 235 3.08 15.69 -5.21
N LEU A 236 1.92 16.35 -5.12
CA LEU A 236 0.72 15.96 -5.86
C LEU A 236 0.73 16.50 -7.29
N GLY A 237 0.19 15.74 -8.24
CA GLY A 237 0.03 16.16 -9.64
C GLY A 237 -0.93 15.26 -10.41
N TYR A 238 -0.77 15.17 -11.72
CA TYR A 238 -1.70 14.48 -12.61
C TYR A 238 -0.95 13.60 -13.60
N VAL A 239 -1.65 12.61 -14.15
CA VAL A 239 -1.19 11.80 -15.29
C VAL A 239 -2.18 11.98 -16.44
N SER A 240 -1.65 12.24 -17.64
CA SER A 240 -2.39 12.23 -18.89
C SER A 240 -2.11 10.91 -19.61
N TYR A 241 -3.15 10.25 -20.11
CA TYR A 241 -3.08 8.91 -20.70
C TYR A 241 -3.86 8.84 -21.99
N CYS A 242 -3.29 8.20 -23.01
CA CYS A 242 -3.96 7.91 -24.27
C CYS A 242 -4.43 6.45 -24.30
N PRO A 243 -5.74 6.16 -24.33
CA PRO A 243 -6.25 4.79 -24.38
C PRO A 243 -6.02 4.11 -25.74
N LYS A 244 -5.67 4.87 -26.79
CA LYS A 244 -5.40 4.33 -28.13
C LYS A 244 -3.97 3.80 -28.24
N CYS A 245 -2.98 4.66 -28.06
CA CYS A 245 -1.57 4.31 -28.27
C CYS A 245 -0.79 4.00 -26.98
N LEU A 246 -1.44 4.12 -25.81
CA LEU A 246 -0.81 3.94 -24.50
C LEU A 246 0.28 4.99 -24.21
N TYR A 247 0.22 6.16 -24.85
CA TYR A 247 1.02 7.30 -24.42
C TYR A 247 0.64 7.72 -23.00
N ARG A 248 1.64 8.16 -22.23
CA ARG A 248 1.43 8.82 -20.94
C ARG A 248 2.47 9.90 -20.68
N GLU A 249 2.06 10.90 -19.94
CA GLU A 249 2.92 11.91 -19.32
C GLU A 249 2.35 12.26 -17.95
N TRP A 250 3.19 12.73 -17.05
CA TRP A 250 2.78 13.16 -15.71
C TRP A 250 3.48 14.44 -15.33
N GLY A 251 2.83 15.24 -14.49
CA GLY A 251 3.36 16.54 -14.08
C GLY A 251 2.40 17.26 -13.14
N LYS A 252 2.71 18.52 -12.84
CA LYS A 252 1.91 19.28 -11.88
C LYS A 252 0.47 19.51 -12.34
N PHE A 253 0.29 19.69 -13.66
CA PHE A 253 -1.00 19.86 -14.32
C PHE A 253 -0.94 19.20 -15.71
N PRO A 254 -2.08 18.73 -16.24
CA PRO A 254 -2.15 18.31 -17.64
C PRO A 254 -1.80 19.45 -18.60
N THR A 255 -0.91 19.20 -19.55
CA THR A 255 -0.45 20.19 -20.54
C THR A 255 -1.06 19.98 -21.92
N LYS A 256 -1.43 18.73 -22.26
CA LYS A 256 -2.02 18.35 -23.55
C LYS A 256 -3.44 17.84 -23.36
N LYS A 257 -4.34 18.19 -24.29
CA LYS A 257 -5.70 17.61 -24.38
C LYS A 257 -5.82 16.49 -25.40
N ILE A 258 -4.96 16.50 -26.41
CA ILE A 258 -5.00 15.57 -27.54
C ILE A 258 -3.62 14.93 -27.66
N CYS A 259 -3.60 13.59 -27.80
CA CYS A 259 -2.39 12.82 -28.07
C CYS A 259 -1.93 13.05 -29.51
N GLU A 260 -0.64 12.89 -29.78
CA GLU A 260 -0.08 12.92 -31.14
C GLU A 260 -0.79 11.95 -32.13
N CYS A 261 -1.40 10.87 -31.65
CA CYS A 261 -2.21 9.96 -32.47
C CYS A 261 -3.66 10.42 -32.75
N GLY A 262 -3.99 11.67 -32.39
CA GLY A 262 -5.31 12.31 -32.57
C GLY A 262 -6.37 11.94 -31.53
N THR A 263 -6.05 11.09 -30.54
CA THR A 263 -7.03 10.67 -29.51
C THR A 263 -7.03 11.64 -28.33
N PRO A 264 -8.21 12.06 -27.82
CA PRO A 264 -8.29 12.81 -26.58
C PRO A 264 -7.61 12.09 -25.42
N LEU A 265 -6.81 12.83 -24.64
CA LEU A 265 -6.16 12.31 -23.45
C LEU A 265 -7.17 12.23 -22.30
N GLN A 266 -7.07 11.15 -21.52
CA GLN A 266 -7.73 11.02 -20.23
C GLN A 266 -6.79 11.52 -19.14
N HIS A 267 -7.33 12.17 -18.11
CA HIS A 267 -6.54 12.74 -17.03
C HIS A 267 -6.94 12.14 -15.67
N ALA A 268 -5.97 11.62 -14.92
CA ALA A 268 -6.14 11.24 -13.52
C ALA A 268 -5.45 12.22 -12.59
N GLY A 269 -6.06 12.44 -11.43
CA GLY A 269 -5.48 13.18 -10.32
C GLY A 269 -6.48 13.94 -9.45
N PRO A 270 -5.99 14.58 -8.38
CA PRO A 270 -4.58 14.65 -8.00
C PRO A 270 -4.02 13.30 -7.50
N LEU A 271 -2.84 12.93 -7.97
CA LEU A 271 -2.08 11.72 -7.63
C LEU A 271 -0.82 12.09 -6.84
N TRP A 272 -0.35 11.20 -5.96
CA TRP A 272 1.02 11.29 -5.46
C TRP A 272 2.02 10.98 -6.60
N LEU A 273 2.87 11.93 -6.97
CA LEU A 273 3.89 11.75 -8.01
C LEU A 273 5.28 11.40 -7.46
N GLY A 274 5.48 11.53 -6.14
CA GLY A 274 6.73 11.14 -5.50
C GLY A 274 6.98 9.63 -5.51
N SER A 275 8.11 9.22 -4.91
CA SER A 275 8.43 7.81 -4.71
C SER A 275 7.36 7.10 -3.88
N LEU A 276 7.13 5.83 -4.19
CA LEU A 276 6.23 4.93 -3.45
C LEU A 276 6.95 4.12 -2.37
N TRP A 277 8.28 4.18 -2.35
CA TRP A 277 9.17 3.39 -1.49
C TRP A 277 10.41 4.19 -1.08
N GLU A 278 10.97 3.83 0.06
CA GLU A 278 12.26 4.34 0.52
C GLU A 278 13.36 3.28 0.34
N GLN A 279 14.40 3.60 -0.44
CA GLN A 279 15.44 2.61 -0.81
C GLN A 279 16.15 2.01 0.41
N SER A 280 16.53 2.85 1.38
CA SER A 280 17.18 2.40 2.62
C SER A 280 16.30 1.45 3.43
N HIS A 281 14.97 1.60 3.31
CA HIS A 281 14.00 0.76 3.99
C HIS A 281 13.86 -0.61 3.30
N ILE A 282 13.81 -0.64 1.97
CA ILE A 282 13.77 -1.92 1.22
C ILE A 282 15.02 -2.75 1.49
N GLN A 283 16.20 -2.13 1.51
CA GLN A 283 17.46 -2.82 1.84
C GLN A 283 17.40 -3.47 3.22
N LYS A 284 16.95 -2.75 4.25
CA LYS A 284 16.74 -3.31 5.59
C LYS A 284 15.71 -4.43 5.62
N MET A 285 14.65 -4.33 4.83
CA MET A 285 13.67 -5.42 4.70
C MET A 285 14.31 -6.67 4.10
N GLN A 286 15.18 -6.54 3.09
CA GLN A 286 15.92 -7.65 2.49
C GLN A 286 16.89 -8.29 3.48
N GLU A 287 17.64 -7.49 4.25
CA GLU A 287 18.54 -7.97 5.31
C GLU A 287 17.80 -8.71 6.42
N LEU A 288 16.59 -8.26 6.76
CA LEU A 288 15.80 -8.82 7.84
C LEU A 288 15.07 -10.11 7.44
N LEU A 289 14.72 -10.27 6.16
CA LEU A 289 13.90 -11.38 5.65
C LEU A 289 14.44 -12.79 5.98
N PRO A 290 15.75 -13.10 5.86
CA PRO A 290 16.30 -14.42 6.20
C PRO A 290 16.02 -14.85 7.66
N SER A 291 15.92 -13.89 8.58
CA SER A 291 15.66 -14.17 10.01
C SER A 291 14.19 -14.45 10.33
N ARG A 292 13.29 -14.33 9.36
CA ARG A 292 11.84 -14.42 9.58
C ARG A 292 11.30 -15.82 9.24
N PRO A 293 10.53 -16.45 10.14
CA PRO A 293 9.91 -17.76 9.87
C PRO A 293 8.61 -17.60 9.07
N TYR A 294 8.69 -16.96 7.91
CA TYR A 294 7.53 -16.73 7.04
C TYR A 294 7.39 -17.86 6.03
N LEU A 295 6.15 -18.33 5.83
CA LEU A 295 5.88 -19.34 4.81
C LEU A 295 6.10 -18.79 3.39
N GLN A 296 5.91 -17.48 3.19
CA GLN A 296 6.10 -16.82 1.88
C GLN A 296 7.53 -16.28 1.66
N GLN A 297 8.55 -16.80 2.34
CA GLN A 297 9.91 -16.25 2.27
C GLN A 297 10.48 -16.21 0.84
N GLU A 298 10.29 -17.27 0.04
CA GLU A 298 10.75 -17.30 -1.36
C GLU A 298 10.05 -16.23 -2.22
N GLN A 299 8.73 -16.09 -2.07
CA GLN A 299 7.94 -15.09 -2.79
C GLN A 299 8.40 -13.67 -2.43
N LEU A 300 8.60 -13.39 -1.14
CA LEU A 300 9.14 -12.10 -0.66
C LEU A 300 10.56 -11.86 -1.16
N GLY A 301 11.37 -12.91 -1.23
CA GLY A 301 12.73 -12.89 -1.80
C GLY A 301 12.78 -12.53 -3.28
N LYS A 302 11.68 -12.67 -4.02
CA LYS A 302 11.54 -12.19 -5.41
C LYS A 302 10.92 -10.80 -5.48
N ILE A 303 9.92 -10.52 -4.64
CA ILE A 303 9.20 -9.24 -4.63
C ILE A 303 10.11 -8.09 -4.21
N LEU A 304 10.89 -8.23 -3.13
CA LEU A 304 11.70 -7.11 -2.61
C LEU A 304 12.79 -6.67 -3.59
N PRO A 305 13.60 -7.56 -4.21
CA PRO A 305 14.51 -7.16 -5.29
C PRO A 305 13.79 -6.50 -6.46
N THR A 306 12.62 -7.02 -6.87
CA THR A 306 11.82 -6.40 -7.95
C THR A 306 11.45 -4.96 -7.59
N ILE A 307 11.02 -4.69 -6.34
CA ILE A 307 10.71 -3.33 -5.87
C ILE A 307 11.97 -2.45 -5.85
N SER A 308 13.12 -3.00 -5.40
CA SER A 308 14.40 -2.27 -5.37
C SER A 308 14.85 -1.80 -6.75
N GLU A 309 14.59 -2.58 -7.80
CA GLU A 309 14.91 -2.21 -9.17
C GLU A 309 13.85 -1.27 -9.76
N GLU A 310 12.56 -1.58 -9.60
CA GLU A 310 11.47 -0.81 -10.24
C GLU A 310 11.38 0.63 -9.70
N MET A 311 11.79 0.86 -8.45
CA MET A 311 11.73 2.17 -7.82
C MET A 311 12.74 3.17 -8.40
N LEU A 312 13.76 2.68 -9.10
CA LEU A 312 14.78 3.51 -9.77
C LEU A 312 14.29 4.02 -11.14
N LEU A 313 13.13 3.54 -11.60
CA LEU A 313 12.59 3.84 -12.91
C LEU A 313 11.37 4.76 -12.83
N PRO A 314 11.06 5.48 -13.93
CA PRO A 314 9.90 6.36 -13.98
C PRO A 314 8.58 5.67 -13.58
N PRO A 315 7.64 6.43 -12.99
CA PRO A 315 6.32 5.93 -12.62
C PRO A 315 5.48 5.53 -13.83
N PHE A 316 4.39 4.81 -13.56
CA PHE A 316 3.40 4.36 -14.56
C PHE A 316 3.97 3.36 -15.57
N HIS A 317 4.02 2.11 -15.13
CA HIS A 317 4.52 0.99 -15.92
C HIS A 317 3.74 0.75 -17.23
N TYR A 318 4.34 -0.04 -18.11
CA TYR A 318 3.72 -0.59 -19.31
C TYR A 318 3.40 -2.07 -19.11
N ASP A 319 2.41 -2.55 -19.85
CA ASP A 319 2.08 -3.98 -19.94
C ASP A 319 2.40 -4.50 -21.34
N ALA A 320 3.27 -5.50 -21.43
CA ALA A 320 3.75 -6.03 -22.70
C ALA A 320 2.60 -6.64 -23.54
N HIS A 321 1.68 -7.36 -22.90
CA HIS A 321 0.54 -7.97 -23.59
C HIS A 321 -0.43 -6.91 -24.15
N THR A 322 -0.66 -5.84 -23.39
CA THR A 322 -1.53 -4.72 -23.78
C THR A 322 -0.92 -3.96 -24.95
N LEU A 323 0.39 -3.68 -24.91
CA LEU A 323 1.12 -3.08 -26.02
C LEU A 323 1.06 -3.95 -27.28
N SER A 324 1.40 -5.25 -27.18
CA SER A 324 1.36 -6.18 -28.30
C SER A 324 -0.06 -6.32 -28.89
N LYS A 325 -1.10 -6.36 -28.04
CA LYS A 325 -2.50 -6.37 -28.49
C LYS A 325 -2.87 -5.10 -29.27
N LYS A 326 -2.44 -3.92 -28.81
CA LYS A 326 -2.67 -2.64 -29.52
C LYS A 326 -1.93 -2.57 -30.85
N MET A 327 -0.74 -3.17 -30.92
CA MET A 327 0.08 -3.26 -32.14
C MET A 327 -0.34 -4.40 -33.07
N LYS A 328 -1.24 -5.30 -32.65
CA LYS A 328 -1.65 -6.51 -33.39
C LYS A 328 -0.48 -7.46 -33.71
N ILE A 329 0.44 -7.61 -32.76
CA ILE A 329 1.59 -8.52 -32.85
C ILE A 329 1.54 -9.58 -31.74
N GLY A 330 2.33 -10.66 -31.89
CA GLY A 330 2.58 -11.60 -30.80
C GLY A 330 3.34 -10.92 -29.66
N ALA A 331 3.05 -11.31 -28.41
CA ALA A 331 3.80 -10.81 -27.27
C ALA A 331 5.18 -11.47 -27.20
N PRO A 332 6.29 -10.71 -27.25
CA PRO A 332 7.62 -11.29 -27.04
C PRO A 332 7.79 -11.68 -25.58
N SER A 333 8.81 -12.51 -25.28
CA SER A 333 9.20 -12.73 -23.90
C SER A 333 9.73 -11.44 -23.27
N LEU A 334 9.45 -11.23 -21.98
CA LEU A 334 9.96 -10.06 -21.26
C LEU A 334 11.50 -10.00 -21.23
N GLU A 335 12.16 -11.15 -21.34
CA GLU A 335 13.62 -11.22 -21.45
C GLU A 335 14.12 -10.68 -22.80
N LYS A 336 13.46 -11.02 -23.91
CA LYS A 336 13.79 -10.44 -25.23
C LYS A 336 13.57 -8.93 -25.24
N LEU A 337 12.46 -8.47 -24.66
CA LEU A 337 12.15 -7.05 -24.54
C LEU A 337 13.19 -6.32 -23.70
N GLN A 338 13.56 -6.89 -22.54
CA GLN A 338 14.61 -6.37 -21.68
C GLN A 338 15.93 -6.23 -22.45
N ASN A 339 16.39 -7.29 -23.11
CA ASN A 339 17.65 -7.29 -23.86
C ASN A 339 17.64 -6.24 -24.98
N SER A 340 16.53 -6.11 -25.73
CA SER A 340 16.40 -5.14 -26.81
C SER A 340 16.48 -3.69 -26.30
N LEU A 341 15.85 -3.40 -25.16
CA LEU A 341 15.88 -2.07 -24.55
C LEU A 341 17.24 -1.74 -23.92
N THR A 342 17.86 -2.69 -23.21
CA THR A 342 19.16 -2.47 -22.56
C THR A 342 20.30 -2.34 -23.56
N GLN A 343 20.28 -3.07 -24.69
CA GLN A 343 21.24 -2.90 -25.79
C GLN A 343 21.20 -1.49 -26.40
N LYS A 344 20.04 -0.82 -26.34
CA LYS A 344 19.88 0.57 -26.77
C LYS A 344 20.20 1.61 -25.68
N GLY A 345 20.69 1.17 -24.52
CA GLY A 345 21.06 2.04 -23.41
C GLY A 345 19.90 2.46 -22.50
N PHE A 346 18.72 1.87 -22.64
CA PHE A 346 17.59 2.13 -21.75
C PHE A 346 17.63 1.22 -20.52
N SER A 347 17.22 1.76 -19.38
CA SER A 347 17.05 0.99 -18.16
C SER A 347 15.71 0.25 -18.19
N TYR A 348 15.68 -0.94 -17.61
CA TYR A 348 14.52 -1.81 -17.59
C TYR A 348 14.41 -2.51 -16.24
N SER A 349 13.19 -2.68 -15.74
CA SER A 349 12.91 -3.62 -14.66
C SER A 349 11.49 -4.17 -14.80
N ARG A 350 11.28 -5.38 -14.27
CA ARG A 350 9.93 -5.89 -14.04
C ARG A 350 9.24 -5.06 -12.96
N THR A 351 7.94 -5.25 -12.78
CA THR A 351 7.23 -4.61 -11.68
C THR A 351 6.44 -5.59 -10.84
N HIS A 352 6.34 -5.32 -9.53
CA HIS A 352 5.54 -6.16 -8.62
C HIS A 352 4.03 -6.07 -8.92
N PHE A 353 3.58 -5.04 -9.65
CA PHE A 353 2.16 -4.84 -9.97
C PHE A 353 1.56 -5.95 -10.82
N SER A 354 2.34 -6.52 -11.76
CA SER A 354 1.90 -7.61 -12.63
C SER A 354 3.10 -8.32 -13.26
N PRO A 355 3.06 -9.66 -13.45
CA PRO A 355 4.14 -10.41 -14.07
C PRO A 355 4.40 -10.06 -15.54
N THR A 356 3.45 -9.42 -16.22
CA THR A 356 3.52 -9.00 -17.64
C THR A 356 3.95 -7.54 -17.82
N CYS A 357 4.12 -6.82 -16.71
CA CYS A 357 4.42 -5.40 -16.71
C CYS A 357 5.90 -5.11 -16.48
N PHE A 358 6.33 -3.96 -16.97
CA PHE A 358 7.70 -3.48 -16.84
C PHE A 358 7.75 -1.95 -16.75
N ARG A 359 8.85 -1.46 -16.20
CA ARG A 359 9.21 -0.04 -16.21
C ARG A 359 10.44 0.17 -17.07
N THR A 360 10.54 1.35 -17.66
CA THR A 360 11.71 1.78 -18.44
C THR A 360 11.73 3.30 -18.56
N ASN A 361 12.91 3.87 -18.81
CA ASN A 361 13.08 5.26 -19.23
C ASN A 361 12.99 5.44 -20.75
N ALA A 362 12.79 4.35 -21.52
CA ALA A 362 12.62 4.42 -22.96
C ALA A 362 11.35 5.19 -23.37
N PRO A 363 11.42 6.07 -24.39
CA PRO A 363 10.24 6.64 -25.02
C PRO A 363 9.34 5.55 -25.61
N LEU A 364 8.03 5.82 -25.69
CA LEU A 364 7.04 4.87 -26.20
C LEU A 364 7.39 4.31 -27.59
N GLU A 365 7.95 5.13 -28.48
CA GLU A 365 8.33 4.68 -29.83
C GLU A 365 9.49 3.66 -29.79
N GLU A 366 10.44 3.82 -28.87
CA GLU A 366 11.52 2.82 -28.69
C GLU A 366 11.01 1.53 -28.05
N ILE A 367 10.02 1.63 -27.14
CA ILE A 367 9.33 0.46 -26.59
C ILE A 367 8.62 -0.32 -27.70
N LYS A 368 7.88 0.36 -28.58
CA LYS A 368 7.19 -0.29 -29.72
C LYS A 368 8.19 -0.96 -30.66
N LYS A 369 9.30 -0.28 -31.00
CA LYS A 369 10.36 -0.88 -31.82
C LYS A 369 10.97 -2.12 -31.17
N ALA A 370 11.10 -2.14 -29.85
CA ALA A 370 11.65 -3.28 -29.11
C ALA A 370 10.69 -4.48 -29.01
N LEU A 371 9.41 -4.30 -29.34
CA LEU A 371 8.41 -5.37 -29.37
C LEU A 371 8.32 -6.08 -30.73
N LEU A 372 8.80 -5.44 -31.80
CA LEU A 372 8.93 -6.01 -33.15
C LEU A 372 10.21 -6.85 -33.23
#